data_AF-A0A537VKJ4-F1
#
_entry.id   AF-A0A537VKJ4-F1
#
_cell.length_a   1.000
_cell.length_b   1.000
_cell.length_c   1.000
_cell.angle_alpha   90.00
_cell.angle_beta   90.00
_cell.angle_gamma   90.00
#
_symmetry.space_group_name_H-M   'P 1'
#
loop_
_entity.id
_entity.type
_entity.pdbx_description
1 polymer ?
#
loop_
_entity_poly.entity_id
_entity_poly.type
_entity_poly.pdbx_seq_one_letter_code
_entity_poly.pdbx_strand_id
1 'polypeptide(L)'
;EVDGGAGTSGIYHILFDGSVSDEQRFVAIGGHAEELSDTLRDRFQDGWDLATAVRTAVEVLSTMPEQRQIPNDQIEAGVLDRTRAQRRKFRRLADEQIAGILSE
;
A
#
# COMPACT_ATOMS: atom_id res chain seq x y z
N GLU A 1 -21.24 9.84 -13.13
CA GLU A 1 -20.49 10.47 -14.24
C GLU A 1 -19.20 9.70 -14.37
N VAL A 2 -19.05 8.92 -15.44
CA VAL A 2 -17.86 8.09 -15.69
C VAL A 2 -17.03 8.81 -16.74
N ASP A 3 -16.11 9.66 -16.28
CA ASP A 3 -15.21 10.37 -17.18
C ASP A 3 -14.01 9.49 -17.53
N GLY A 4 -14.03 9.02 -18.77
CA GLY A 4 -13.01 8.16 -19.39
C GLY A 4 -11.79 8.95 -19.85
N GLY A 5 -11.07 9.58 -18.91
CA GLY A 5 -9.76 10.15 -19.15
C GLY A 5 -8.66 9.11 -18.92
N ALA A 6 -7.80 8.89 -19.90
CA ALA A 6 -6.57 8.12 -19.68
C ALA A 6 -5.74 8.76 -18.55
N GLY A 7 -5.57 8.12 -17.39
CA GLY A 7 -4.49 8.59 -16.51
C GLY A 7 -4.48 8.31 -15.01
N THR A 8 -5.57 7.99 -14.31
CA THR A 8 -5.53 7.97 -12.84
C THR A 8 -5.54 6.55 -12.27
N SER A 9 -4.72 6.31 -11.23
CA SER A 9 -4.78 5.07 -10.45
C SER A 9 -5.89 5.24 -9.41
N GLY A 10 -6.78 4.26 -9.28
CA GLY A 10 -7.87 4.29 -8.30
C GLY A 10 -7.76 3.12 -7.33
N ILE A 11 -8.20 3.34 -6.09
CA ILE A 11 -8.34 2.31 -5.07
C ILE A 11 -9.83 2.24 -4.72
N TYR A 12 -10.38 1.03 -4.76
CA TYR A 12 -11.77 0.79 -4.38
C TYR A 12 -11.79 -0.22 -3.24
N HIS A 13 -12.52 0.10 -2.18
CA HIS A 13 -12.70 -0.74 -1.01
C HIS A 13 -14.13 -1.28 -0.99
N ILE A 14 -14.26 -2.61 -0.95
CA ILE A 14 -15.55 -3.30 -0.90
C ILE A 14 -15.67 -3.95 0.47
N LEU A 15 -16.67 -3.53 1.25
CA LEU A 15 -16.97 -4.07 2.57
C LEU A 15 -17.80 -5.36 2.46
N PHE A 16 -17.86 -6.14 3.55
CA PHE A 16 -18.53 -7.44 3.57
C PHE A 16 -20.04 -7.37 3.32
N ASP A 17 -20.65 -6.21 3.60
CA ASP A 17 -22.07 -5.92 3.38
C ASP A 17 -22.38 -5.51 1.93
N GLY A 18 -21.35 -5.44 1.07
CA GLY A 18 -21.46 -5.03 -0.32
C GLY A 18 -21.33 -3.52 -0.55
N SER A 19 -21.08 -2.72 0.50
CA SER A 19 -20.80 -1.29 0.36
C SER A 19 -19.47 -1.06 -0.36
N VAL A 20 -19.43 -0.05 -1.24
CA VAL A 20 -18.24 0.29 -2.05
C VAL A 20 -17.83 1.74 -1.80
N SER A 21 -16.56 1.93 -1.47
CA SER A 21 -15.94 3.24 -1.28
C SER A 21 -14.82 3.47 -2.30
N ASP A 22 -14.73 4.71 -2.80
CA ASP A 22 -13.62 5.19 -3.63
C ASP A 22 -12.58 5.84 -2.70
N GLU A 23 -11.40 5.24 -2.62
CA GLU A 23 -10.32 5.65 -1.72
C GLU A 23 -9.26 6.46 -2.49
N GLN A 24 -9.08 7.69 -2.04
CA GLN A 24 -8.09 8.60 -2.60
C GLN A 24 -6.81 8.47 -1.77
N ARG A 25 -5.78 7.80 -2.34
CA ARG A 25 -4.38 7.63 -1.86
C ARG A 25 -4.03 6.28 -1.25
N PHE A 26 -4.68 5.86 -0.17
CA PHE A 26 -4.35 4.62 0.55
C PHE A 26 -5.60 4.01 1.19
N VAL A 27 -5.51 2.74 1.55
CA VAL A 27 -6.53 2.02 2.32
C VAL A 27 -5.82 1.04 3.25
N ALA A 28 -6.26 0.94 4.50
CA ALA A 28 -5.88 -0.13 5.41
C ALA A 28 -7.10 -1.01 5.67
N ILE A 29 -6.90 -2.34 5.71
CA ILE A 29 -7.98 -3.31 5.88
C ILE A 29 -7.53 -4.37 6.89
N GLY A 30 -8.45 -4.80 7.75
CA GLY A 30 -8.25 -5.85 8.74
C GLY A 30 -7.64 -5.37 10.05
N GLY A 31 -7.98 -6.05 11.15
CA GLY A 31 -7.47 -5.73 12.49
C GLY A 31 -7.71 -4.27 12.87
N HIS A 32 -6.61 -3.54 13.08
CA HIS A 32 -6.53 -2.14 13.52
C HIS A 32 -6.64 -1.13 12.37
N ALA A 33 -7.57 -1.36 11.44
CA ALA A 33 -7.62 -0.62 10.18
C ALA A 33 -7.84 0.89 10.35
N GLU A 34 -8.66 1.31 11.32
CA GLU A 34 -8.90 2.73 11.63
C GLU A 34 -7.62 3.41 12.13
N GLU A 35 -6.95 2.82 13.12
CA GLU A 35 -5.70 3.39 13.69
C GLU A 35 -4.55 3.42 12.68
N LEU A 36 -4.44 2.38 11.84
CA LEU A 36 -3.47 2.32 10.73
C LEU A 36 -3.78 3.42 9.69
N SER A 37 -5.05 3.62 9.35
CA SER A 37 -5.47 4.63 8.37
C SER A 37 -5.21 6.06 8.88
N ASP A 38 -5.46 6.33 10.16
CA ASP A 38 -5.16 7.62 10.76
C ASP A 38 -3.65 7.88 10.80
N THR A 39 -2.85 6.88 11.19
CA THR A 39 -1.39 7.00 11.18
C THR A 39 -0.84 7.22 9.76
N LEU A 40 -1.38 6.52 8.76
CA LEU A 40 -1.01 6.74 7.36
C LEU A 40 -1.44 8.12 6.86
N ARG A 41 -2.59 8.65 7.30
CA ARG A 41 -3.06 10.00 6.94
C ARG A 41 -2.07 11.07 7.35
N ASP A 42 -1.48 10.93 8.54
CA ASP A 42 -0.52 11.89 9.07
C ASP A 42 0.86 11.79 8.40
N ARG A 43 1.22 10.61 7.90
CA ARG A 43 2.54 10.36 7.29
C ARG A 43 2.55 10.54 5.78
N PHE A 44 1.45 10.21 5.10
CA PHE A 44 1.41 10.16 3.65
C PHE A 44 1.70 11.51 3.00
N GLN A 45 2.54 11.48 1.97
CA GLN A 45 2.81 12.62 1.10
C GLN A 45 2.76 12.18 -0.35
N ASP A 46 2.23 13.05 -1.21
CA ASP A 46 2.20 12.77 -2.65
C ASP A 46 3.63 12.69 -3.22
N GLY A 47 3.82 11.79 -4.18
CA GLY A 47 5.10 11.63 -4.88
C GLY A 47 6.11 10.71 -4.21
N TRP A 48 5.70 9.91 -3.23
CA TRP A 48 6.56 8.85 -2.67
C TRP A 48 7.13 7.94 -3.76
N ASP A 49 8.41 7.62 -3.60
CA ASP A 49 9.00 6.49 -4.32
C ASP A 49 8.58 5.16 -3.68
N LEU A 50 8.92 4.06 -4.37
CA LEU A 50 8.54 2.72 -3.91
C LEU A 50 9.15 2.40 -2.54
N ALA A 51 10.40 2.78 -2.31
CA ALA A 51 11.12 2.44 -1.09
C ALA A 51 10.51 3.14 0.13
N THR A 52 10.20 4.43 0.00
CA THR A 52 9.52 5.23 1.05
C THR A 52 8.14 4.65 1.35
N ALA A 53 7.34 4.36 0.33
CA ALA A 53 6.01 3.80 0.52
C ALA A 53 6.03 2.45 1.27
N VAL A 54 6.95 1.54 0.90
CA VAL A 54 7.09 0.24 1.55
C VAL A 54 7.58 0.39 2.99
N ARG A 55 8.64 1.17 3.23
CA ARG A 55 9.17 1.39 4.59
C ARG A 55 8.10 1.98 5.50
N THR A 56 7.43 3.05 5.08
CA THR A 56 6.39 3.68 5.89
C THR A 56 5.22 2.75 6.16
N ALA A 57 4.80 1.94 5.18
CA ALA A 57 3.75 0.95 5.41
C ALA A 57 4.16 -0.09 6.45
N VAL A 58 5.39 -0.63 6.37
CA VAL A 58 5.89 -1.62 7.35
C VAL A 58 6.08 -1.00 8.73
N GLU A 59 6.57 0.23 8.82
CA GLU A 59 6.67 0.97 10.09
C GLU A 59 5.30 1.15 10.75
N VAL A 60 4.29 1.55 9.98
CA VAL A 60 2.93 1.73 10.48
C VAL A 60 2.31 0.39 10.89
N LEU A 61 2.51 -0.67 10.12
CA LEU A 61 2.07 -2.02 10.51
C LEU A 61 2.76 -2.52 11.79
N SER A 62 3.98 -2.05 12.06
CA SER A 62 4.77 -2.43 13.23
C SER A 62 4.32 -1.75 14.52
N THR A 63 3.41 -0.76 14.47
CA THR A 63 2.92 -0.06 15.67
C THR A 63 1.67 -0.69 16.29
N MET A 64 0.96 -1.57 15.57
CA MET A 64 -0.33 -2.13 15.98
C MET A 64 -0.34 -3.67 15.93
N PRO A 65 -1.06 -4.36 16.84
CA PRO A 65 -1.74 -3.85 18.06
C PRO A 65 -0.78 -3.33 19.12
N GLU A 66 0.45 -3.81 19.10
CA GLU A 66 1.54 -3.43 19.99
C GLU A 66 2.80 -3.29 19.15
N GLN A 67 3.73 -2.46 19.63
CA GLN A 67 4.94 -2.19 18.88
C GLN A 67 5.80 -3.46 18.79
N ARG A 68 6.02 -3.94 17.56
CA ARG A 68 6.77 -5.16 17.29
C ARG A 68 7.61 -5.02 16.04
N GLN A 69 8.66 -5.83 15.94
CA GLN A 69 9.37 -6.00 14.67
C GLN A 69 8.63 -7.02 13.81
N ILE A 70 8.43 -6.69 12.53
CA ILE A 70 7.90 -7.62 11.53
C ILE A 70 9.07 -8.16 10.72
N PRO A 71 9.36 -9.48 10.78
CA PRO A 71 10.37 -10.10 9.93
C PRO A 71 10.10 -9.85 8.45
N ASN A 72 11.15 -9.63 7.65
CA ASN A 72 11.03 -9.30 6.23
C ASN A 72 10.30 -10.41 5.44
N ASP A 73 10.44 -11.67 5.84
CA ASP A 73 9.80 -12.84 5.24
C ASP A 73 8.29 -12.95 5.56
N GLN A 74 7.77 -12.09 6.44
CA GLN A 74 6.34 -11.96 6.73
C GLN A 74 5.67 -10.80 5.97
N ILE A 75 6.41 -10.08 5.13
CA ILE A 75 5.90 -8.99 4.32
C ILE A 75 5.71 -9.48 2.88
N GLU A 76 4.47 -9.44 2.38
CA GLU A 76 4.17 -9.57 0.95
C GLU A 76 3.87 -8.20 0.35
N ALA A 77 4.53 -7.85 -0.75
CA ALA A 77 4.31 -6.59 -1.44
C ALA A 77 4.25 -6.75 -2.97
N GLY A 78 3.41 -5.94 -3.61
CA GLY A 78 3.25 -5.88 -5.05
C GLY A 78 2.95 -4.47 -5.53
N VAL A 79 3.28 -4.20 -6.78
CA VAL A 79 3.11 -2.89 -7.40
C VAL A 79 2.35 -2.97 -8.70
N LEU A 80 1.57 -1.93 -9.00
CA LEU A 80 1.03 -1.68 -10.33
C LEU A 80 1.93 -0.68 -11.05
N ASP A 81 2.91 -1.21 -11.79
CA ASP A 81 3.88 -0.38 -12.51
C ASP A 81 3.38 -0.05 -13.91
N ARG A 82 2.99 1.22 -14.08
CA ARG A 82 2.41 1.74 -15.33
C ARG A 82 3.46 1.98 -16.41
N THR A 83 4.73 2.15 -16.03
CA THR A 83 5.84 2.42 -16.94
C THR A 83 6.26 1.20 -17.75
N ARG A 84 5.86 0.00 -17.30
CA ARG A 84 6.17 -1.26 -18.00
C ARG A 84 5.60 -1.27 -19.42
N ALA A 85 6.41 -1.68 -20.39
CA ALA A 85 5.94 -1.88 -21.77
C ALA A 85 4.94 -3.05 -21.88
N GLN A 86 4.99 -4.02 -20.96
CA GLN A 86 4.09 -5.17 -20.98
C GLN A 86 2.64 -4.78 -20.66
N ARG A 87 1.69 -5.57 -21.17
CA ARG A 87 0.26 -5.43 -20.88
C ARG A 87 -0.05 -5.59 -19.39
N ARG A 88 0.57 -6.57 -18.72
CA ARG A 88 0.41 -6.81 -17.28
C ARG A 88 1.25 -5.81 -16.49
N LYS A 89 0.59 -4.88 -15.80
CA LYS A 89 1.23 -3.85 -14.96
C LYS A 89 1.60 -4.35 -13.57
N PHE A 90 0.87 -5.34 -13.06
CA PHE A 90 1.17 -5.96 -11.78
C PHE A 90 2.55 -6.65 -11.79
N ARG A 91 3.32 -6.40 -10.73
CA ARG A 91 4.59 -7.06 -10.43
C ARG A 91 4.66 -7.34 -8.92
N ARG A 92 5.03 -8.56 -8.54
CA ARG A 92 5.41 -8.87 -7.17
C ARG A 92 6.82 -8.34 -6.89
N LEU A 93 7.04 -7.85 -5.68
CA LEU A 93 8.38 -7.59 -5.18
C LEU A 93 8.94 -8.92 -4.65
N ALA A 94 10.17 -9.25 -5.00
CA ALA A 94 10.83 -10.45 -4.48
C ALA A 94 11.29 -10.21 -3.04
N ASP A 95 11.44 -11.27 -2.26
CA ASP A 95 11.82 -11.21 -0.85
C ASP A 95 13.16 -10.48 -0.68
N GLU A 96 14.13 -10.69 -1.56
CA GLU A 96 15.42 -9.99 -1.54
C GLU A 96 15.26 -8.49 -1.82
N GLN A 97 14.32 -8.11 -2.69
CA GLN A 97 14.04 -6.71 -2.99
C GLN A 97 13.37 -6.02 -1.78
N ILE A 98 12.43 -6.70 -1.12
CA ILE A 98 11.78 -6.20 0.08
C ILE A 98 12.81 -6.05 1.20
N ALA A 99 13.62 -7.08 1.44
CA ALA A 99 14.68 -7.05 2.44
C ALA A 99 15.69 -5.93 2.17
N GLY A 100 16.07 -5.71 0.92
CA GLY A 100 16.93 -4.59 0.52
C GLY A 100 16.33 -3.22 0.85
N ILE A 101 15.05 -3.01 0.52
CA ILE A 101 14.33 -1.75 0.82
C ILE A 101 14.24 -1.50 2.33
N LEU A 102 14.05 -2.55 3.13
CA LEU A 102 13.87 -2.47 4.58
C LEU A 102 15.19 -2.43 5.39
N SER A 103 16.33 -2.63 4.74
CA SER A 103 17.65 -2.60 5.40
C SER A 103 18.39 -1.27 5.27
N GLU A 104 17.85 -0.34 4.47
CA GLU A 104 18.33 1.04 4.30
C GLU A 104 17.73 1.98 5.36
#